data_AF-A0A953LQV2-F1
#
_entry.id   AF-A0A953LQV2-F1
#
_cell.length_a   1.000
_cell.length_b   1.000
_cell.length_c   1.000
_cell.angle_alpha   90.00
_cell.angle_beta   90.00
_cell.angle_gamma   90.00
#
_symmetry.space_group_name_H-M   'P 1'
#
loop_
_entity.id
_entity.type
_entity.pdbx_description
1 polymer ?
#
loop_
_entity_poly.entity_id
_entity_poly.type
_entity_poly.pdbx_seq_one_letter_code
_entity_poly.pdbx_strand_id
1 'polypeptide(L)'
;MKFQNRNLPQIDFLKVAGAQLILLHHLTVYGPMSDVAGEFAPALFEWLYGQARLAVPLFLVAGGFLAARSLAPRASLAIGQPLLLIWKRYCRLAAPLAAAIALAMACAAFARAAHPQASVPTAPGMLQVIAHLFLLQDLLDYEALSAGVWYVAIDFQLYALMVALIWLSRLRGTAGHRRLAVTLVAGLALASLFYFNRIPSWDHWAVYFFGAYAMGALAFWASESRHPVRWLGFMTAVVTATLMIDFRSRIAVALFAAVFLGLTIPAKLRAHQAVAKTMAFLGDISYSVFLVHYPVHLVVNALFGRLAPTDPATNALGMLLAWSLSLVSGALFHRYVEKPAGLWVAQITPVGLAAQPNRLGCSPK
;
A
#
# COMPACT_ATOMS: atom_id res chain seq x y z
N MET A 1 29.50 -7.50 4.57
CA MET A 1 28.44 -8.45 4.16
C MET A 1 27.35 -7.66 3.44
N LYS A 2 27.34 -7.68 2.10
CA LYS A 2 26.35 -6.95 1.27
C LYS A 2 24.96 -7.47 1.62
N PHE A 3 24.06 -6.61 2.09
CA PHE A 3 22.63 -6.91 2.13
C PHE A 3 22.16 -7.06 0.68
N GLN A 4 22.30 -8.27 0.13
CA GLN A 4 21.60 -8.64 -1.10
C GLN A 4 20.12 -8.41 -0.86
N ASN A 5 19.46 -7.70 -1.78
CA ASN A 5 18.01 -7.63 -1.87
C ASN A 5 17.45 -9.05 -1.87
N ARG A 6 17.07 -9.56 -0.69
CA ARG A 6 16.23 -10.74 -0.59
C ARG A 6 14.87 -10.32 -1.10
N ASN A 7 14.55 -10.70 -2.33
CA ASN A 7 13.17 -10.80 -2.78
C ASN A 7 12.42 -11.59 -1.71
N LEU A 8 11.28 -11.07 -1.26
CA LEU A 8 10.42 -11.72 -0.28
C LEU A 8 9.16 -12.15 -1.02
N PRO A 9 9.12 -13.36 -1.61
CA PRO A 9 7.98 -13.82 -2.41
C PRO A 9 6.65 -13.74 -1.66
N GLN A 10 6.68 -13.84 -0.34
CA GLN A 10 5.51 -13.74 0.53
C GLN A 10 4.94 -12.31 0.56
N ILE A 11 5.82 -11.30 0.56
CA ILE A 11 5.41 -9.89 0.46
C ILE A 11 4.88 -9.60 -0.94
N ASP A 12 5.58 -10.11 -1.97
CA ASP A 12 5.14 -9.96 -3.36
C ASP A 12 3.75 -10.60 -3.55
N PHE A 13 3.53 -11.79 -3.00
CA PHE A 13 2.22 -12.45 -2.99
C PHE A 13 1.13 -11.59 -2.35
N LEU A 14 1.36 -11.01 -1.16
CA LEU A 14 0.37 -10.13 -0.52
C LEU A 14 0.07 -8.90 -1.38
N LYS A 15 1.09 -8.27 -1.98
CA LYS A 15 0.92 -7.11 -2.85
C LYS A 15 0.12 -7.48 -4.11
N VAL A 16 0.42 -8.62 -4.71
CA VAL A 16 -0.29 -9.11 -5.91
C VAL A 16 -1.73 -9.43 -5.58
N ALA A 17 -1.99 -10.24 -4.54
CA ALA A 17 -3.35 -10.57 -4.11
C ALA A 17 -4.15 -9.31 -3.77
N GLY A 18 -3.55 -8.38 -3.01
CA GLY A 18 -4.14 -7.09 -2.69
C GLY A 18 -4.50 -6.28 -3.94
N ALA A 19 -3.56 -6.16 -4.88
CA ALA A 19 -3.75 -5.35 -6.09
C ALA A 19 -4.83 -5.94 -7.00
N GLN A 20 -4.84 -7.26 -7.19
CA GLN A 20 -5.85 -7.92 -8.02
C GLN A 20 -7.24 -7.80 -7.41
N LEU A 21 -7.39 -8.04 -6.10
CA LEU A 21 -8.69 -7.95 -5.45
C LEU A 21 -9.25 -6.52 -5.46
N ILE A 22 -8.42 -5.51 -5.20
CA ILE A 22 -8.87 -4.10 -5.24
C ILE A 22 -9.19 -3.65 -6.66
N LEU A 23 -8.39 -4.05 -7.65
CA LEU A 23 -8.67 -3.75 -9.05
C LEU A 23 -10.02 -4.35 -9.47
N LEU A 24 -10.24 -5.64 -9.18
CA LEU A 24 -11.51 -6.33 -9.50
C LEU A 24 -12.69 -5.72 -8.73
N HIS A 25 -12.51 -5.36 -7.46
CA HIS A 25 -13.51 -4.61 -6.70
C HIS A 25 -13.89 -3.31 -7.41
N HIS A 26 -12.92 -2.50 -7.81
CA HIS A 26 -13.19 -1.25 -8.51
C HIS A 26 -13.79 -1.45 -9.91
N LEU A 27 -13.52 -2.56 -10.59
CA LEU A 27 -14.24 -2.91 -11.83
C LEU A 27 -15.73 -3.12 -11.58
N THR A 28 -16.10 -3.66 -10.42
CA THR A 28 -17.51 -3.87 -10.03
C THR A 28 -18.18 -2.65 -9.42
N VAL A 29 -17.41 -1.63 -9.03
CA VAL A 29 -17.96 -0.41 -8.40
C VAL A 29 -18.16 0.70 -9.41
N TYR A 30 -17.26 0.84 -10.39
CA TYR A 30 -17.24 1.98 -11.28
C TYR A 30 -17.80 1.62 -12.65
N GLY A 31 -19.03 2.08 -12.92
CA GLY A 31 -19.66 2.09 -14.24
C GLY A 31 -20.63 0.93 -14.51
N PRO A 32 -21.52 1.11 -15.49
CA PRO A 32 -22.66 0.21 -15.73
C PRO A 32 -22.24 -1.13 -16.35
N MET A 33 -21.01 -1.25 -16.86
CA MET A 33 -20.51 -2.48 -17.47
C MET A 33 -20.61 -3.67 -16.50
N SER A 34 -20.35 -3.41 -15.22
CA SER A 34 -20.43 -4.45 -14.19
C SER A 34 -21.85 -4.86 -13.83
N ASP A 35 -22.82 -3.93 -13.89
CA ASP A 35 -24.23 -4.23 -13.65
C ASP A 35 -24.78 -5.19 -14.72
N VAL A 36 -24.42 -4.96 -15.98
CA VAL A 36 -24.85 -5.78 -17.12
C VAL A 36 -24.10 -7.12 -17.16
N ALA A 37 -22.78 -7.11 -16.94
CA ALA A 37 -21.98 -8.34 -16.93
C ALA A 37 -22.30 -9.25 -15.73
N GLY A 38 -22.83 -8.66 -14.65
CA GLY A 38 -23.22 -9.36 -13.42
C GLY A 38 -24.26 -10.46 -13.64
N GLU A 39 -25.04 -10.42 -14.73
CA GLU A 39 -26.05 -11.44 -15.06
C GLU A 39 -25.46 -12.85 -15.19
N PHE A 40 -24.21 -13.01 -15.64
CA PHE A 40 -23.59 -14.34 -15.78
C PHE A 40 -23.17 -14.96 -14.45
N ALA A 41 -22.76 -14.15 -13.49
CA ALA A 41 -22.23 -14.62 -12.22
C ALA A 41 -22.58 -13.65 -11.07
N PRO A 42 -23.88 -13.49 -10.73
CA PRO A 42 -24.32 -12.47 -9.78
C PRO A 42 -23.61 -12.57 -8.42
N ALA A 43 -23.47 -13.79 -7.90
CA ALA A 43 -22.79 -14.04 -6.63
C ALA A 43 -21.31 -13.66 -6.63
N LEU A 44 -20.60 -13.84 -7.75
CA LEU A 44 -19.20 -13.44 -7.86
C LEU A 44 -19.07 -11.92 -7.86
N PHE A 45 -19.92 -11.23 -8.61
CA PHE A 45 -19.93 -9.77 -8.70
C PHE A 45 -20.32 -9.12 -7.37
N GLU A 46 -21.34 -9.64 -6.70
CA GLU A 46 -21.73 -9.19 -5.37
C GLU A 46 -20.58 -9.38 -4.36
N TRP A 47 -19.88 -10.51 -4.43
CA TRP A 47 -18.72 -10.76 -3.57
C TRP A 47 -17.56 -9.81 -3.87
N LEU A 48 -17.26 -9.55 -5.15
CA LEU A 48 -16.22 -8.58 -5.55
C LEU A 48 -16.59 -7.16 -5.12
N TYR A 49 -17.86 -6.77 -5.25
CA TYR A 49 -18.37 -5.48 -4.82
C TYR A 49 -18.29 -5.33 -3.29
N GLY A 50 -18.75 -6.32 -2.53
CA GLY A 50 -18.82 -6.23 -1.06
C GLY A 50 -17.52 -6.56 -0.33
N GLN A 51 -16.89 -7.67 -0.68
CA GLN A 51 -15.85 -8.32 0.13
C GLN A 51 -14.43 -8.07 -0.37
N ALA A 52 -14.20 -7.90 -1.68
CA ALA A 52 -12.84 -7.75 -2.20
C ALA A 52 -12.15 -6.44 -1.72
N ARG A 53 -12.92 -5.41 -1.33
CA ARG A 53 -12.40 -4.22 -0.62
C ARG A 53 -11.67 -4.53 0.70
N LEU A 54 -11.91 -5.71 1.29
CA LEU A 54 -11.20 -6.18 2.48
C LEU A 54 -9.75 -6.55 2.21
N ALA A 55 -9.25 -6.40 0.98
CA ALA A 55 -7.86 -6.65 0.61
C ALA A 55 -6.89 -5.51 0.99
N VAL A 56 -7.36 -4.30 1.28
CA VAL A 56 -6.51 -3.16 1.69
C VAL A 56 -5.55 -3.49 2.85
N PRO A 57 -5.97 -4.20 3.91
CA PRO A 57 -5.08 -4.56 5.01
C PRO A 57 -3.86 -5.39 4.61
N LEU A 58 -3.91 -6.13 3.48
CA LEU A 58 -2.74 -6.85 2.97
C LEU A 58 -1.59 -5.88 2.65
N PHE A 59 -1.90 -4.72 2.08
CA PHE A 59 -0.92 -3.68 1.82
C PHE A 59 -0.45 -2.99 3.09
N LEU A 60 -1.35 -2.74 4.06
CA LEU A 60 -0.98 -2.15 5.35
C LEU A 60 0.02 -3.03 6.11
N VAL A 61 -0.25 -4.34 6.18
CA VAL A 61 0.66 -5.31 6.82
C VAL A 61 1.99 -5.39 6.06
N ALA A 62 1.97 -5.50 4.73
CA ALA A 62 3.19 -5.52 3.93
C ALA A 62 4.00 -4.22 4.11
N GLY A 63 3.34 -3.07 4.14
CA GLY A 63 3.93 -1.75 4.37
C GLY A 63 4.60 -1.66 5.74
N GLY A 64 3.92 -2.07 6.80
CA GLY A 64 4.47 -2.06 8.15
C GLY A 64 5.65 -3.01 8.33
N PHE A 65 5.58 -4.21 7.73
CA PHE A 65 6.68 -5.16 7.69
C PHE A 65 7.91 -4.55 7.00
N LEU A 66 7.73 -3.98 5.81
CA LEU A 66 8.81 -3.36 5.04
C LEU A 66 9.38 -2.12 5.73
N ALA A 67 8.54 -1.30 6.37
CA ALA A 67 8.97 -0.14 7.14
C ALA A 67 9.87 -0.57 8.32
N ALA A 68 9.40 -1.51 9.14
CA ALA A 68 10.19 -2.06 10.25
C ALA A 68 11.51 -2.69 9.75
N ARG A 69 11.47 -3.47 8.67
CA ARG A 69 12.67 -4.06 8.05
C ARG A 69 13.66 -3.01 7.56
N SER A 70 13.18 -1.90 6.99
CA SER A 70 14.04 -0.84 6.47
C SER A 70 14.64 0.05 7.56
N LEU A 71 13.95 0.18 8.70
CA LEU A 71 14.32 1.07 9.80
C LEU A 71 15.14 0.34 10.89
N ALA A 72 14.92 -0.97 11.10
CA ALA A 72 15.61 -1.74 12.14
C ALA A 72 17.15 -1.85 11.97
N PRO A 73 17.73 -2.06 10.76
CA PRO A 73 19.18 -2.09 10.56
C PRO A 73 19.85 -0.71 10.63
N ARG A 74 19.07 0.37 10.55
CA ARG A 74 19.57 1.76 10.49
C ARG A 74 19.72 2.40 11.88
N ALA A 75 19.78 1.58 12.92
CA ALA A 75 19.78 1.95 14.33
C ALA A 75 20.98 2.80 14.83
N SER A 76 21.86 3.31 13.96
CA SER A 76 22.94 4.21 14.39
C SER A 76 23.10 5.53 13.61
N LEU A 77 22.75 5.61 12.30
CA LEU A 77 23.04 6.83 11.51
C LEU A 77 21.84 7.43 10.75
N ALA A 78 21.00 6.65 10.06
CA ALA A 78 19.95 7.22 9.21
C ALA A 78 18.70 7.70 9.98
N ILE A 79 18.45 7.18 11.18
CA ILE A 79 17.38 7.70 12.06
C ILE A 79 17.82 9.06 12.67
N GLY A 80 19.00 9.60 12.35
CA GLY A 80 19.38 10.97 12.70
C GLY A 80 18.52 12.05 12.03
N GLN A 81 17.90 11.72 10.90
CA GLN A 81 17.20 12.69 10.05
C GLN A 81 15.78 12.19 9.72
N PRO A 82 14.86 12.15 10.71
CA PRO A 82 13.50 11.63 10.50
C PRO A 82 12.75 12.38 9.39
N LEU A 83 12.89 13.72 9.33
CA LEU A 83 12.27 14.54 8.30
C LEU A 83 12.75 14.18 6.89
N LEU A 84 14.03 13.81 6.74
CA LEU A 84 14.57 13.38 5.45
C LEU A 84 13.98 12.04 4.99
N LEU A 85 13.76 11.10 5.92
CA LEU A 85 13.11 9.82 5.62
C LEU A 85 11.65 10.02 5.20
N ILE A 86 10.95 10.93 5.87
CA ILE A 86 9.56 11.30 5.56
C ILE A 86 9.51 11.98 4.20
N TRP A 87 10.38 12.96 3.93
CA TRP A 87 10.46 13.65 2.65
C TRP A 87 10.74 12.68 1.49
N LYS A 88 11.70 11.75 1.64
CA LYS A 88 11.96 10.70 0.66
C LYS A 88 10.72 9.85 0.37
N ARG A 89 9.97 9.47 1.42
CA ARG A 89 8.73 8.71 1.25
C ARG A 89 7.67 9.53 0.52
N TYR A 90 7.51 10.80 0.89
CA TYR A 90 6.60 11.73 0.22
C TYR A 90 6.91 11.82 -1.27
N CYS A 91 8.13 12.18 -1.67
CA CYS A 91 8.47 12.33 -3.09
C CYS A 91 8.29 11.03 -3.88
N ARG A 92 8.61 9.87 -3.28
CA ARG A 92 8.41 8.56 -3.93
C ARG A 92 6.94 8.23 -4.19
N LEU A 93 6.02 8.73 -3.36
CA LEU A 93 4.58 8.54 -3.51
C LEU A 93 3.95 9.66 -4.38
N ALA A 94 4.23 10.90 -4.05
CA ALA A 94 3.61 12.08 -4.66
C ALA A 94 4.01 12.27 -6.14
N ALA A 95 5.26 11.97 -6.53
CA ALA A 95 5.68 12.20 -7.92
C ALA A 95 4.95 11.27 -8.92
N PRO A 96 4.87 9.95 -8.71
CA PRO A 96 4.01 9.10 -9.54
C PRO A 96 2.53 9.43 -9.39
N LEU A 97 2.06 9.77 -8.18
CA LEU A 97 0.67 10.16 -7.95
C LEU A 97 0.26 11.39 -8.78
N ALA A 98 1.13 12.41 -8.90
CA ALA A 98 0.85 13.60 -9.70
C ALA A 98 0.58 13.27 -11.17
N ALA A 99 1.41 12.40 -11.77
CA ALA A 99 1.20 11.92 -13.13
C ALA A 99 -0.08 11.08 -13.26
N ALA A 100 -0.40 10.27 -12.24
CA ALA A 100 -1.63 9.48 -12.23
C ALA A 100 -2.89 10.35 -12.11
N ILE A 101 -2.85 11.43 -11.32
CA ILE A 101 -3.95 12.41 -11.22
C ILE A 101 -4.15 13.11 -12.56
N ALA A 102 -3.06 13.55 -13.21
CA ALA A 102 -3.16 14.16 -14.54
C ALA A 102 -3.78 13.19 -15.57
N LEU A 103 -3.38 11.92 -15.54
CA LEU A 103 -3.97 10.87 -16.37
C LEU A 103 -5.46 10.66 -16.04
N ALA A 104 -5.82 10.58 -14.75
CA ALA A 104 -7.20 10.45 -14.30
C ALA A 104 -8.08 11.61 -14.77
N MET A 105 -7.60 12.84 -14.68
CA MET A 105 -8.30 14.03 -15.16
C MET A 105 -8.51 14.00 -16.68
N ALA A 106 -7.50 13.61 -17.45
CA ALA A 106 -7.59 13.48 -18.91
C ALA A 106 -8.56 12.37 -19.32
N CYS A 107 -8.48 11.20 -18.69
CA CYS A 107 -9.39 10.07 -18.93
C CYS A 107 -10.83 10.40 -18.53
N ALA A 108 -11.03 11.11 -17.41
CA ALA A 108 -12.36 11.57 -17.00
C ALA A 108 -12.93 12.59 -18.00
N ALA A 109 -12.11 13.51 -18.52
CA ALA A 109 -12.55 14.44 -19.57
C ALA A 109 -12.95 13.71 -20.85
N PHE A 110 -12.16 12.71 -21.28
CA PHE A 110 -12.52 11.85 -22.41
C PHE A 110 -13.82 11.08 -22.14
N ALA A 111 -13.95 10.44 -20.98
CA ALA A 111 -15.14 9.66 -20.63
C ALA A 111 -16.41 10.52 -20.63
N ARG A 112 -16.35 11.74 -20.06
CA ARG A 112 -17.47 12.71 -20.11
C ARG A 112 -17.86 13.05 -21.54
N ALA A 113 -16.90 13.26 -22.44
CA ALA A 113 -17.17 13.59 -23.83
C ALA A 113 -17.68 12.38 -24.63
N ALA A 114 -17.15 11.19 -24.37
CA ALA A 114 -17.47 9.97 -25.10
C ALA A 114 -18.87 9.44 -24.78
N HIS A 115 -19.22 9.40 -23.49
CA HIS A 115 -20.50 8.92 -22.98
C HIS A 115 -20.69 9.37 -21.51
N PRO A 116 -21.42 10.48 -21.26
CA PRO A 116 -21.66 11.00 -19.92
C PRO A 116 -22.39 9.98 -19.03
N GLN A 117 -21.84 9.70 -17.85
CA GLN A 117 -22.43 8.82 -16.84
C GLN A 117 -22.25 9.43 -15.44
N ALA A 118 -23.16 9.11 -14.52
CA ALA A 118 -23.11 9.58 -13.13
C ALA A 118 -21.83 9.15 -12.38
N SER A 119 -21.21 8.04 -12.81
CA SER A 119 -19.97 7.51 -12.25
C SER A 119 -18.70 8.27 -12.68
N VAL A 120 -18.79 9.17 -13.66
CA VAL A 120 -17.64 9.94 -14.15
C VAL A 120 -17.51 11.24 -13.34
N PRO A 121 -16.37 11.49 -12.67
CA PRO A 121 -16.18 12.70 -11.88
C PRO A 121 -16.31 13.97 -12.71
N THR A 122 -16.75 15.05 -12.05
CA THR A 122 -16.76 16.40 -12.64
C THR A 122 -15.34 16.94 -12.80
N ALA A 123 -15.18 18.05 -13.52
CA ALA A 123 -13.88 18.69 -13.66
C ALA A 123 -13.43 19.27 -12.31
N PRO A 124 -12.23 18.94 -11.82
CA PRO A 124 -11.82 19.34 -10.48
C PRO A 124 -11.37 20.79 -10.41
N GLY A 125 -11.56 21.41 -9.25
CA GLY A 125 -11.01 22.72 -8.95
C GLY A 125 -9.49 22.69 -8.71
N MET A 126 -8.82 23.83 -8.89
CA MET A 126 -7.37 23.93 -8.67
C MET A 126 -6.96 23.59 -7.23
N LEU A 127 -7.73 24.04 -6.23
CA LEU A 127 -7.48 23.73 -4.82
C LEU A 127 -7.63 22.24 -4.51
N GLN A 128 -8.61 21.58 -5.12
CA GLN A 128 -8.78 20.13 -5.00
C GLN A 128 -7.55 19.40 -5.53
N VAL A 129 -7.05 19.77 -6.72
CA VAL A 129 -5.82 19.16 -7.28
C VAL A 129 -4.63 19.37 -6.35
N ILE A 130 -4.43 20.59 -5.84
CA ILE A 130 -3.35 20.90 -4.89
C ILE A 130 -3.49 20.04 -3.63
N ALA A 131 -4.69 19.92 -3.06
CA ALA A 131 -4.94 19.08 -1.88
C ALA A 131 -4.54 17.62 -2.13
N HIS A 132 -4.82 17.07 -3.32
CA HIS A 132 -4.41 15.71 -3.68
C HIS A 132 -2.89 15.55 -3.83
N LEU A 133 -2.20 16.56 -4.37
CA LEU A 133 -0.74 16.53 -4.49
C LEU A 133 -0.05 16.55 -3.12
N PHE A 134 -0.62 17.27 -2.16
CA PHE A 134 -0.14 17.33 -0.78
C PHE A 134 -0.69 16.21 0.12
N LEU A 135 -1.51 15.30 -0.41
CA LEU A 135 -2.14 14.21 0.35
C LEU A 135 -3.06 14.70 1.48
N LEU A 136 -3.73 15.85 1.28
CA LEU A 136 -4.61 16.51 2.25
C LEU A 136 -6.09 16.42 1.89
N GLN A 137 -6.44 15.77 0.77
CA GLN A 137 -7.81 15.77 0.24
C GLN A 137 -8.85 15.30 1.25
N ASP A 138 -8.61 14.20 1.97
CA ASP A 138 -9.58 13.64 2.93
C ASP A 138 -9.67 14.49 4.21
N LEU A 139 -8.60 15.21 4.56
CA LEU A 139 -8.60 16.12 5.73
C LEU A 139 -9.34 17.43 5.43
N LEU A 140 -9.39 17.82 4.16
CA LEU A 140 -10.06 19.02 3.67
C LEU A 140 -11.44 18.71 3.06
N ASP A 141 -11.93 17.47 3.22
CA ASP A 141 -13.24 17.01 2.75
C ASP A 141 -13.45 17.15 1.23
N TYR A 142 -12.37 16.99 0.45
CA TYR A 142 -12.44 16.96 -1.01
C TYR A 142 -12.71 15.54 -1.51
N GLU A 143 -13.62 15.43 -2.49
CA GLU A 143 -13.84 14.17 -3.22
C GLU A 143 -12.56 13.67 -3.90
N ALA A 144 -12.35 12.36 -3.87
CA ALA A 144 -11.16 11.73 -4.43
C ALA A 144 -11.17 11.76 -5.98
N LEU A 145 -10.09 12.26 -6.58
CA LEU A 145 -9.93 12.31 -8.05
C LEU A 145 -9.64 10.96 -8.71
N SER A 146 -9.25 9.95 -7.93
CA SER A 146 -8.96 8.61 -8.43
C SER A 146 -9.16 7.57 -7.33
N ALA A 147 -9.56 6.36 -7.72
CA ALA A 147 -9.72 5.25 -6.79
C ALA A 147 -8.36 4.87 -6.19
N GLY A 148 -8.19 5.13 -4.89
CA GLY A 148 -6.99 4.77 -4.14
C GLY A 148 -6.11 5.93 -3.65
N VAL A 149 -6.39 7.19 -4.00
CA VAL A 149 -5.58 8.33 -3.50
C VAL A 149 -5.59 8.40 -1.98
N TRP A 150 -6.73 8.14 -1.35
CA TRP A 150 -6.87 8.06 0.11
C TRP A 150 -5.84 7.10 0.74
N TYR A 151 -5.61 5.93 0.12
CA TYR A 151 -4.68 4.94 0.63
C TYR A 151 -3.24 5.46 0.58
N VAL A 152 -2.88 6.21 -0.47
CA VAL A 152 -1.54 6.82 -0.59
C VAL A 152 -1.32 7.84 0.53
N ALA A 153 -2.33 8.64 0.85
CA ALA A 153 -2.29 9.58 1.98
C ALA A 153 -2.13 8.84 3.32
N ILE A 154 -2.92 7.80 3.56
CA ILE A 154 -2.84 6.97 4.78
C ILE A 154 -1.48 6.26 4.89
N ASP A 155 -0.95 5.67 3.82
CA ASP A 155 0.36 5.00 3.81
C ASP A 155 1.49 6.00 4.13
N PHE A 156 1.41 7.23 3.61
CA PHE A 156 2.35 8.29 3.97
C PHE A 156 2.26 8.64 5.46
N GLN A 157 1.05 8.89 5.99
CA GLN A 157 0.84 9.18 7.41
C GLN A 157 1.35 8.04 8.31
N LEU A 158 1.05 6.78 7.97
CA LEU A 158 1.49 5.59 8.70
C LEU A 158 3.02 5.46 8.73
N TYR A 159 3.67 5.69 7.58
CA TYR A 159 5.13 5.66 7.51
C TYR A 159 5.75 6.79 8.34
N ALA A 160 5.21 8.01 8.26
CA ALA A 160 5.68 9.14 9.06
C ALA A 160 5.55 8.87 10.56
N LEU A 161 4.40 8.32 10.99
CA LEU A 161 4.14 7.92 12.36
C LEU A 161 5.11 6.82 12.84
N MET A 162 5.37 5.80 12.01
CA MET A 162 6.37 4.76 12.31
C MET A 162 7.78 5.34 12.45
N VAL A 163 8.19 6.25 11.56
CA VAL A 163 9.48 6.96 11.67
C VAL A 163 9.56 7.75 12.97
N ALA A 164 8.50 8.47 13.35
CA ALA A 164 8.45 9.23 14.60
C ALA A 164 8.61 8.34 15.84
N LEU A 165 7.89 7.21 15.91
CA LEU A 165 7.99 6.27 17.04
C LEU A 165 9.38 5.64 17.15
N ILE A 166 9.95 5.22 16.02
CA ILE A 166 11.31 4.66 15.98
C ILE A 166 12.33 5.73 16.33
N TRP A 167 12.17 6.96 15.84
CA TRP A 167 13.04 8.08 16.22
C TRP A 167 12.99 8.38 17.72
N LEU A 168 11.80 8.44 18.31
CA LEU A 168 11.61 8.67 19.74
C LEU A 168 12.26 7.58 20.60
N SER A 169 12.26 6.33 20.11
CA SER A 169 12.89 5.24 20.84
C SER A 169 14.42 5.37 20.99
N ARG A 170 15.07 6.27 20.25
CA ARG A 170 16.51 6.58 20.39
C ARG A 170 16.86 7.29 21.69
N LEU A 171 15.88 7.89 22.37
CA LEU A 171 16.08 8.55 23.67
C LEU A 171 16.65 7.60 24.74
N ARG A 172 16.52 6.27 24.56
CA ARG A 172 17.09 5.24 25.45
C ARG A 172 18.48 4.71 25.04
N GLY A 173 19.16 5.39 24.12
CA GLY A 173 20.47 4.94 23.62
C GLY A 173 20.41 3.62 22.83
N THR A 174 21.56 3.14 22.39
CA THR A 174 21.67 1.99 21.47
C THR A 174 21.20 0.67 22.07
N ALA A 175 21.43 0.45 23.37
CA ALA A 175 21.07 -0.81 24.06
C ALA A 175 19.55 -0.95 24.31
N GLY A 176 18.83 0.17 24.50
CA GLY A 176 17.39 0.19 24.80
C GLY A 176 16.48 0.45 23.60
N HIS A 177 17.03 0.96 22.50
CA HIS A 177 16.29 1.42 21.32
C HIS A 177 15.28 0.40 20.79
N ARG A 178 15.72 -0.84 20.51
CA ARG A 178 14.84 -1.88 19.94
C ARG A 178 13.65 -2.19 20.85
N ARG A 179 13.89 -2.33 22.16
CA ARG A 179 12.81 -2.63 23.12
C ARG A 179 11.82 -1.49 23.18
N LEU A 180 12.28 -0.24 23.29
CA LEU A 180 11.40 0.93 23.32
C LEU A 180 10.64 1.11 22.00
N ALA A 181 11.27 0.87 20.84
CA ALA A 181 10.58 0.92 19.54
C ALA A 181 9.42 -0.07 19.48
N VAL A 182 9.67 -1.33 19.87
CA VAL A 182 8.62 -2.37 19.95
C VAL A 182 7.52 -1.94 20.91
N THR A 183 7.86 -1.45 22.10
CA THR A 183 6.87 -1.00 23.09
C THR A 183 6.02 0.16 22.59
N LEU A 184 6.63 1.17 21.96
CA LEU A 184 5.90 2.32 21.39
C LEU A 184 4.98 1.90 20.25
N VAL A 185 5.46 1.06 19.33
CA VAL A 185 4.66 0.55 18.21
C VAL A 185 3.54 -0.36 18.72
N ALA A 186 3.81 -1.27 19.65
CA ALA A 186 2.78 -2.12 20.24
C ALA A 186 1.76 -1.31 21.05
N GLY A 187 2.20 -0.30 21.81
CA GLY A 187 1.33 0.58 22.57
C GLY A 187 0.37 1.37 21.68
N LEU A 188 0.88 1.98 20.60
CA LEU A 188 0.01 2.68 19.65
C LEU A 188 -0.87 1.71 18.84
N ALA A 189 -0.40 0.49 18.56
CA ALA A 189 -1.22 -0.55 17.96
C ALA A 189 -2.41 -0.93 18.86
N LEU A 190 -2.19 -1.07 20.17
CA LEU A 190 -3.27 -1.31 21.13
C LEU A 190 -4.25 -0.14 21.16
N ALA A 191 -3.77 1.10 21.23
CA ALA A 191 -4.64 2.28 21.18
C ALA A 191 -5.45 2.35 19.87
N SER A 192 -4.82 2.02 18.75
CA SER A 192 -5.49 1.89 17.45
C SER A 192 -6.59 0.83 17.50
N LEU A 193 -6.26 -0.39 17.92
CA LEU A 193 -7.16 -1.55 17.90
C LEU A 193 -8.34 -1.43 18.88
N PHE A 194 -8.12 -0.90 20.09
CA PHE A 194 -9.14 -0.83 21.13
C PHE A 194 -9.94 0.48 21.12
N TYR A 195 -9.41 1.56 20.53
CA TYR A 195 -10.06 2.87 20.53
C TYR A 195 -10.25 3.43 19.12
N PHE A 196 -9.18 3.93 18.46
CA PHE A 196 -9.33 4.72 17.23
C PHE A 196 -10.04 3.96 16.11
N ASN A 197 -9.67 2.69 15.89
CA ASN A 197 -10.22 1.87 14.82
C ASN A 197 -11.72 1.55 14.99
N ARG A 198 -12.29 1.77 16.18
CA ARG A 198 -13.72 1.54 16.46
C ARG A 198 -14.58 2.75 16.10
N ILE A 199 -13.99 3.91 15.84
CA ILE A 199 -14.70 5.15 15.58
C ILE A 199 -14.56 5.46 14.08
N PRO A 200 -15.60 5.26 13.24
CA PRO A 200 -15.50 5.38 11.79
C PRO A 200 -15.02 6.75 11.32
N SER A 201 -15.36 7.83 12.04
CA SER A 201 -14.93 9.19 11.72
C SER A 201 -13.43 9.43 11.85
N TRP A 202 -12.62 8.44 12.22
CA TRP A 202 -11.16 8.55 12.24
C TRP A 202 -10.49 7.92 11.01
N ASP A 203 -11.25 7.43 10.04
CA ASP A 203 -10.76 6.71 8.85
C ASP A 203 -9.97 7.57 7.84
N HIS A 204 -9.78 8.86 8.09
CA HIS A 204 -8.86 9.75 7.38
C HIS A 204 -7.50 9.90 8.11
N TRP A 205 -7.33 9.29 9.28
CA TRP A 205 -6.11 9.35 10.08
C TRP A 205 -5.37 8.01 10.18
N ALA A 206 -4.04 8.05 10.11
CA ALA A 206 -3.18 6.88 10.29
C ALA A 206 -3.44 6.09 11.59
N VAL A 207 -3.79 6.77 12.69
CA VAL A 207 -4.05 6.10 13.99
C VAL A 207 -5.21 5.10 13.91
N TYR A 208 -6.16 5.29 12.98
CA TYR A 208 -7.24 4.35 12.74
C TYR A 208 -6.74 3.03 12.12
N PHE A 209 -5.75 3.10 11.22
CA PHE A 209 -5.19 1.93 10.52
C PHE A 209 -3.91 1.38 11.15
N PHE A 210 -3.36 2.07 12.15
CA PHE A 210 -2.05 1.76 12.71
C PHE A 210 -1.98 0.36 13.31
N GLY A 211 -3.06 -0.18 13.87
CA GLY A 211 -3.11 -1.56 14.37
C GLY A 211 -2.77 -2.58 13.28
N ALA A 212 -3.38 -2.46 12.09
CA ALA A 212 -3.08 -3.33 10.95
C ALA A 212 -1.65 -3.18 10.44
N TYR A 213 -1.19 -1.94 10.31
CA TYR A 213 0.18 -1.63 9.91
C TYR A 213 1.22 -2.18 10.90
N ALA A 214 0.99 -1.98 12.19
CA ALA A 214 1.87 -2.43 13.27
C ALA A 214 1.92 -3.95 13.37
N MET A 215 0.86 -4.69 13.05
CA MET A 215 0.91 -6.15 12.96
C MET A 215 1.96 -6.63 11.96
N GLY A 216 2.14 -5.92 10.83
CA GLY A 216 3.23 -6.19 9.89
C GLY A 216 4.62 -5.93 10.49
N ALA A 217 4.78 -4.83 11.22
CA ALA A 217 6.04 -4.52 11.92
C ALA A 217 6.36 -5.55 13.01
N LEU A 218 5.36 -5.99 13.78
CA LEU A 218 5.48 -7.04 14.78
C LEU A 218 5.82 -8.39 14.14
N ALA A 219 5.24 -8.72 12.98
CA ALA A 219 5.58 -9.91 12.22
C ALA A 219 7.06 -9.90 11.75
N PHE A 220 7.58 -8.73 11.37
CA PHE A 220 9.01 -8.58 11.09
C PHE A 220 9.88 -8.87 12.32
N TRP A 221 9.60 -8.25 13.46
CA TRP A 221 10.38 -8.51 14.68
C TRP A 221 10.23 -9.94 15.20
N ALA A 222 9.06 -10.56 15.00
CA ALA A 222 8.84 -11.98 15.26
C ALA A 222 9.74 -12.85 14.37
N SER A 223 9.84 -12.52 13.08
CA SER A 223 10.67 -13.28 12.12
C SER A 223 12.17 -13.22 12.42
N GLU A 224 12.63 -12.17 13.12
CA GLU A 224 14.01 -11.99 13.59
C GLU A 224 14.23 -12.49 15.04
N SER A 225 13.19 -13.05 15.67
CA SER A 225 13.25 -13.57 17.05
C SER A 225 13.71 -15.04 17.06
N ARG A 226 14.31 -15.47 18.17
CA ARG A 226 14.55 -16.91 18.45
C ARG A 226 13.25 -17.69 18.67
N HIS A 227 12.16 -17.00 19.02
CA HIS A 227 10.86 -17.61 19.34
C HIS A 227 9.73 -16.91 18.55
N PRO A 228 9.68 -17.06 17.20
CA PRO A 228 8.67 -16.41 16.37
C PRO A 228 7.24 -16.80 16.76
N VAL A 229 7.00 -18.08 17.07
CA VAL A 229 5.68 -18.60 17.45
C VAL A 229 5.12 -17.93 18.71
N ARG A 230 5.97 -17.61 19.70
CA ARG A 230 5.52 -16.92 20.93
C ARG A 230 5.04 -15.49 20.63
N TRP A 231 5.77 -14.78 19.78
CA TRP A 231 5.38 -13.44 19.33
C TRP A 231 4.06 -13.46 18.58
N LEU A 232 3.93 -14.38 17.62
CA LEU A 232 2.72 -14.51 16.82
C LEU A 232 1.54 -14.99 17.66
N GLY A 233 1.76 -15.90 18.62
CA GLY A 233 0.74 -16.35 19.57
C GLY A 233 0.22 -15.21 20.44
N PHE A 234 1.12 -14.39 21.00
CA PHE A 234 0.71 -13.21 21.79
C PHE A 234 -0.04 -12.19 20.95
N MET A 235 0.48 -11.84 19.77
CA MET A 235 -0.20 -10.93 18.84
C MET A 235 -1.59 -11.46 18.45
N THR A 236 -1.70 -12.76 18.14
CA THR A 236 -2.98 -13.42 17.82
C THR A 236 -3.94 -13.33 18.98
N ALA A 237 -3.51 -13.68 20.20
CA ALA A 237 -4.38 -13.61 21.39
C ALA A 237 -4.93 -12.20 21.64
N VAL A 238 -4.08 -11.18 21.54
CA VAL A 238 -4.49 -9.77 21.70
C VAL A 238 -5.50 -9.36 20.63
N VAL A 239 -5.22 -9.67 19.36
CA VAL A 239 -6.09 -9.26 18.25
C VAL A 239 -7.40 -10.05 18.25
N THR A 240 -7.39 -11.33 18.66
CA THR A 240 -8.61 -12.11 18.87
C THR A 240 -9.46 -11.48 19.98
N ALA A 241 -8.88 -11.08 21.11
CA ALA A 241 -9.61 -10.37 22.16
C ALA A 241 -10.23 -9.06 21.63
N THR A 242 -9.48 -8.29 20.84
CA THR A 242 -9.98 -7.10 20.13
C THR A 242 -11.17 -7.41 19.22
N LEU A 243 -11.12 -8.51 18.47
CA LEU A 243 -12.20 -8.94 17.56
C LEU A 243 -13.43 -9.50 18.30
N MET A 244 -13.24 -10.06 19.49
CA MET A 244 -14.34 -10.52 20.35
C MET A 244 -15.12 -9.35 20.97
N ILE A 245 -14.45 -8.23 21.26
CA ILE A 245 -15.11 -7.01 21.76
C ILE A 245 -15.92 -6.34 20.65
N ASP A 246 -15.35 -6.27 19.46
CA ASP A 246 -15.95 -5.59 18.31
C ASP A 246 -15.38 -6.19 17.02
N PHE A 247 -16.17 -7.01 16.34
CA PHE A 247 -15.72 -7.79 15.20
C PHE A 247 -15.53 -6.90 13.97
N ARG A 248 -14.30 -6.87 13.45
CA ARG A 248 -13.92 -6.04 12.30
C ARG A 248 -13.15 -6.87 11.29
N SER A 249 -13.78 -7.20 10.16
CA SER A 249 -13.22 -8.08 9.13
C SER A 249 -11.86 -7.62 8.60
N ARG A 250 -11.65 -6.29 8.47
CA ARG A 250 -10.36 -5.72 8.04
C ARG A 250 -9.21 -6.08 9.01
N ILE A 251 -9.48 -6.10 10.31
CA ILE A 251 -8.50 -6.47 11.34
C ILE A 251 -8.23 -7.98 11.31
N ALA A 252 -9.25 -8.80 11.06
CA ALA A 252 -9.08 -10.25 10.89
C ALA A 252 -8.19 -10.58 9.67
N VAL A 253 -8.41 -9.92 8.51
CA VAL A 253 -7.56 -10.07 7.32
C VAL A 253 -6.13 -9.62 7.60
N ALA A 254 -5.95 -8.51 8.32
CA ALA A 254 -4.63 -8.03 8.72
C ALA A 254 -3.90 -9.04 9.63
N LEU A 255 -4.61 -9.63 10.60
CA LEU A 255 -4.04 -10.67 11.46
C LEU A 255 -3.60 -11.89 10.64
N PHE A 256 -4.45 -12.38 9.74
CA PHE A 256 -4.12 -13.49 8.85
C PHE A 256 -2.85 -13.20 8.04
N ALA A 257 -2.78 -12.02 7.41
CA ALA A 257 -1.61 -11.62 6.64
C ALA A 257 -0.34 -11.52 7.49
N ALA A 258 -0.42 -10.96 8.71
CA ALA A 258 0.72 -10.83 9.60
C ALA A 258 1.23 -12.18 10.10
N VAL A 259 0.33 -13.09 10.48
CA VAL A 259 0.66 -14.47 10.87
C VAL A 259 1.26 -15.22 9.69
N PHE A 260 0.68 -15.11 8.50
CA PHE A 260 1.23 -15.69 7.27
C PHE A 260 2.68 -15.26 7.05
N LEU A 261 2.99 -13.96 7.07
CA LEU A 261 4.37 -13.47 6.93
C LEU A 261 5.29 -13.98 8.04
N GLY A 262 4.83 -13.92 9.29
CA GLY A 262 5.61 -14.31 10.46
C GLY A 262 5.98 -15.80 10.51
N LEU A 263 5.13 -16.67 9.95
CA LEU A 263 5.40 -18.11 9.88
C LEU A 263 6.24 -18.48 8.65
N THR A 264 5.92 -17.90 7.50
CA THR A 264 6.47 -18.36 6.20
C THR A 264 7.85 -17.78 5.89
N ILE A 265 8.16 -16.56 6.36
CA ILE A 265 9.46 -15.92 6.12
C ILE A 265 10.58 -16.65 6.87
N PRO A 266 10.47 -16.97 8.19
CA PRO A 266 11.47 -17.74 8.91
C PRO A 266 11.64 -19.17 8.36
N ALA A 267 10.53 -19.78 7.92
CA ALA A 267 10.53 -21.12 7.32
C ALA A 267 11.27 -21.17 5.97
N LYS A 268 11.67 -20.02 5.40
CA LYS A 268 12.35 -19.92 4.09
C LYS A 268 11.60 -20.65 2.98
N LEU A 269 10.26 -20.65 3.04
CA LEU A 269 9.43 -21.34 2.06
C LEU A 269 9.74 -20.77 0.67
N ARG A 270 10.10 -21.65 -0.27
CA ARG A 270 10.46 -21.27 -1.64
C ARG A 270 9.30 -21.61 -2.56
N ALA A 271 8.83 -20.62 -3.31
CA ALA A 271 7.96 -20.87 -4.44
C ALA A 271 8.78 -21.40 -5.62
N HIS A 272 8.11 -22.11 -6.54
CA HIS A 272 8.69 -22.47 -7.82
C HIS A 272 9.23 -21.22 -8.55
N GLN A 273 10.39 -21.31 -9.21
CA GLN A 273 11.11 -20.14 -9.72
C GLN A 273 10.27 -19.31 -10.71
N ALA A 274 9.49 -19.97 -11.57
CA ALA A 274 8.60 -19.28 -12.50
C ALA A 274 7.54 -18.45 -11.75
N VAL A 275 6.89 -19.04 -10.74
CA VAL A 275 5.90 -18.36 -9.91
C VAL A 275 6.54 -17.19 -9.15
N ALA A 276 7.72 -17.39 -8.58
CA ALA A 276 8.44 -16.34 -7.86
C ALA A 276 8.80 -15.14 -8.77
N LYS A 277 9.21 -15.39 -10.02
CA LYS A 277 9.50 -14.34 -11.01
C LYS A 277 8.22 -13.57 -11.39
N THR A 278 7.12 -14.28 -11.65
CA THR A 278 5.84 -13.65 -11.98
C THR A 278 5.32 -12.81 -10.81
N MET A 279 5.36 -13.35 -9.58
CA MET A 279 4.95 -12.61 -8.39
C MET A 279 5.82 -11.39 -8.14
N ALA A 280 7.14 -11.49 -8.33
CA ALA A 280 8.03 -10.35 -8.21
C ALA A 280 7.70 -9.26 -9.23
N PHE A 281 7.48 -9.63 -10.51
CA PHE A 281 7.09 -8.67 -11.54
C PHE A 281 5.76 -7.98 -11.23
N LEU A 282 4.72 -8.76 -10.93
CA LEU A 282 3.39 -8.22 -10.59
C LEU A 282 3.44 -7.38 -9.30
N GLY A 283 4.25 -7.79 -8.33
CA GLY A 283 4.53 -7.07 -7.11
C GLY A 283 5.24 -5.74 -7.37
N ASP A 284 6.21 -5.69 -8.29
CA ASP A 284 6.93 -4.47 -8.64
C ASP A 284 6.00 -3.42 -9.28
N ILE A 285 5.10 -3.85 -10.18
CA ILE A 285 4.16 -2.95 -10.84
C ILE A 285 2.91 -2.63 -10.00
N SER A 286 2.73 -3.26 -8.83
CA SER A 286 1.46 -3.22 -8.08
C SER A 286 1.03 -1.80 -7.70
N TYR A 287 1.99 -0.94 -7.34
CA TYR A 287 1.71 0.46 -7.00
C TYR A 287 1.27 1.25 -8.23
N SER A 288 1.96 1.08 -9.35
CA SER A 288 1.57 1.71 -10.62
C SER A 288 0.19 1.25 -11.10
N VAL A 289 -0.11 -0.06 -11.05
CA VAL A 289 -1.45 -0.60 -11.34
C VAL A 289 -2.49 0.04 -10.42
N PHE A 290 -2.21 0.12 -9.12
CA PHE A 290 -3.08 0.76 -8.15
C PHE A 290 -3.34 2.24 -8.46
N LEU A 291 -2.39 2.97 -9.04
CA LEU A 291 -2.59 4.37 -9.41
C LEU A 291 -3.41 4.57 -10.70
N VAL A 292 -3.24 3.68 -11.69
CA VAL A 292 -3.74 3.91 -13.06
C VAL A 292 -4.96 3.08 -13.46
N HIS A 293 -5.36 2.08 -12.66
CA HIS A 293 -6.51 1.24 -13.01
C HIS A 293 -7.81 2.06 -13.11
N TYR A 294 -8.03 3.03 -12.22
CA TYR A 294 -9.24 3.87 -12.26
C TYR A 294 -9.42 4.65 -13.57
N PRO A 295 -8.43 5.43 -14.07
CA PRO A 295 -8.53 6.06 -15.38
C PRO A 295 -8.82 5.08 -16.52
N VAL A 296 -8.19 3.89 -16.47
CA VAL A 296 -8.44 2.84 -17.47
C VAL A 296 -9.90 2.38 -17.41
N HIS A 297 -10.42 2.13 -16.21
CA HIS A 297 -11.82 1.73 -16.02
C HIS A 297 -12.79 2.80 -16.53
N LEU A 298 -12.52 4.09 -16.31
CA LEU A 298 -13.37 5.18 -16.82
C LEU A 298 -13.48 5.15 -18.34
N VAL A 299 -12.34 5.01 -19.04
CA VAL A 299 -12.32 4.99 -20.50
C VAL A 299 -13.04 3.77 -21.04
N VAL A 300 -12.75 2.58 -20.50
CA VAL A 300 -13.36 1.34 -20.99
C VAL A 300 -14.87 1.33 -20.72
N ASN A 301 -15.32 1.75 -19.53
CA ASN A 301 -16.75 1.87 -19.22
C ASN A 301 -17.47 2.83 -20.17
N ALA A 302 -16.88 3.99 -20.47
CA ALA A 302 -17.50 4.95 -21.38
C ALA A 302 -17.63 4.39 -22.81
N LEU A 303 -16.64 3.64 -23.28
CA LEU A 303 -16.67 3.00 -24.60
C LEU A 303 -17.70 1.87 -24.66
N PHE A 304 -17.70 0.95 -23.69
CA PHE A 304 -18.61 -0.19 -23.68
C PHE A 304 -20.05 0.20 -23.36
N GLY A 305 -20.26 1.18 -22.48
CA GLY A 305 -21.58 1.78 -22.25
C GLY A 305 -22.19 2.42 -23.49
N ARG A 306 -21.36 2.87 -24.45
CA ARG A 306 -21.82 3.36 -25.75
C ARG A 306 -22.02 2.26 -26.78
N LEU A 307 -21.11 1.29 -26.85
CA LEU A 307 -21.09 0.27 -27.91
C LEU A 307 -22.07 -0.88 -27.65
N ALA A 308 -22.25 -1.28 -26.39
CA ALA A 308 -23.02 -2.45 -26.01
C ALA A 308 -23.70 -2.25 -24.64
N PRO A 309 -24.64 -1.29 -24.50
CA PRO A 309 -25.21 -0.92 -23.21
C PRO A 309 -26.00 -2.03 -22.49
N THR A 310 -26.48 -3.04 -23.22
CA THR A 310 -27.39 -4.07 -22.69
C THR A 310 -26.94 -5.49 -22.98
N ASP A 311 -25.79 -5.70 -23.62
CA ASP A 311 -25.29 -7.05 -23.92
C ASP A 311 -24.33 -7.53 -22.83
N PRO A 312 -24.71 -8.54 -22.02
CA PRO A 312 -23.85 -9.04 -20.95
C PRO A 312 -22.51 -9.57 -21.46
N ALA A 313 -22.50 -10.28 -22.60
CA ALA A 313 -21.29 -10.93 -23.12
C ALA A 313 -20.21 -9.91 -23.48
N THR A 314 -20.61 -8.86 -24.21
CA THR A 314 -19.70 -7.77 -24.58
C THR A 314 -19.22 -7.00 -23.35
N ASN A 315 -20.08 -6.75 -22.35
CA ASN A 315 -19.66 -6.08 -21.11
C ASN A 315 -18.68 -6.94 -20.29
N ALA A 316 -18.88 -8.26 -20.21
CA ALA A 316 -17.95 -9.17 -19.55
C ALA A 316 -16.57 -9.19 -20.26
N LEU A 317 -16.55 -9.19 -21.60
CA LEU A 317 -15.32 -9.02 -22.38
C LEU A 317 -14.67 -7.65 -22.13
N GLY A 318 -15.47 -6.59 -22.01
CA GLY A 318 -15.01 -5.26 -21.65
C GLY A 318 -14.34 -5.21 -20.27
N MET A 319 -14.85 -5.95 -19.28
CA MET A 319 -14.21 -6.07 -17.97
C MET A 319 -12.88 -6.80 -18.02
N LEU A 320 -12.79 -7.89 -18.78
CA LEU A 320 -11.53 -8.61 -19.01
C LEU A 320 -10.50 -7.72 -19.72
N LEU A 321 -10.96 -6.92 -20.69
CA LEU A 321 -10.14 -5.93 -21.37
C LEU A 321 -9.67 -4.84 -20.40
N ALA A 322 -10.55 -4.27 -19.58
CA ALA A 322 -10.21 -3.25 -18.59
C ALA A 322 -9.19 -3.76 -17.57
N TRP A 323 -9.36 -4.99 -17.09
CA TRP A 323 -8.39 -5.66 -16.23
C TRP A 323 -7.02 -5.80 -16.92
N SER A 324 -6.99 -6.33 -18.14
CA SER A 324 -5.76 -6.53 -18.92
C SER A 324 -5.05 -5.20 -19.22
N LEU A 325 -5.80 -4.19 -19.66
CA LEU A 325 -5.27 -2.85 -19.92
C LEU A 325 -4.75 -2.18 -18.65
N SER A 326 -5.37 -2.42 -17.49
CA SER A 326 -4.87 -1.90 -16.22
C SER A 326 -3.50 -2.49 -15.85
N LEU A 327 -3.28 -3.78 -16.12
CA LEU A 327 -1.98 -4.42 -15.93
C LEU A 327 -0.92 -3.88 -16.90
N VAL A 328 -1.27 -3.75 -18.19
CA VAL A 328 -0.36 -3.20 -19.21
C VAL A 328 -0.02 -1.74 -18.90
N SER A 329 -1.03 -0.90 -18.64
CA SER A 329 -0.85 0.50 -18.26
C SER A 329 -0.02 0.63 -16.99
N GLY A 330 -0.27 -0.21 -15.98
CA GLY A 330 0.52 -0.24 -14.76
C GLY A 330 1.99 -0.62 -15.00
N ALA A 331 2.27 -1.58 -15.89
CA ALA A 331 3.63 -1.96 -16.26
C ALA A 331 4.36 -0.85 -17.03
N LEU A 332 3.68 -0.17 -17.95
CA LEU A 332 4.22 0.99 -18.67
C LEU A 332 4.47 2.15 -17.72
N PHE A 333 3.50 2.49 -16.87
CA PHE A 333 3.61 3.56 -15.88
C PHE A 333 4.75 3.29 -14.89
N HIS A 334 4.90 2.04 -14.45
CA HIS A 334 6.02 1.64 -13.59
C HIS A 334 7.37 1.89 -14.26
N ARG A 335 7.50 1.52 -15.54
CA ARG A 335 8.74 1.68 -16.30
C ARG A 335 9.09 3.13 -16.60
N TYR A 336 8.10 3.94 -17.00
CA TYR A 336 8.33 5.27 -17.56
C TYR A 336 8.07 6.42 -16.58
N VAL A 337 7.36 6.18 -15.47
CA VAL A 337 7.03 7.21 -14.48
C VAL A 337 7.57 6.85 -13.10
N GLU A 338 7.18 5.69 -12.56
CA GLU A 338 7.53 5.32 -11.18
C GLU A 338 9.05 5.12 -11.01
N LYS A 339 9.69 4.34 -11.89
CA LYS A 339 11.14 4.09 -11.84
C LYS A 339 11.96 5.36 -12.01
N PRO A 340 11.73 6.22 -13.04
CA PRO A 340 12.45 7.48 -13.17
C PRO A 340 12.25 8.41 -11.98
N ALA A 341 11.03 8.55 -11.45
CA ALA A 341 10.77 9.34 -10.26
C ALA A 341 11.58 8.83 -9.05
N GLY A 342 11.66 7.51 -8.87
CA GLY A 342 12.48 6.89 -7.83
C GLY A 342 13.98 7.19 -7.98
N LEU A 343 14.51 7.18 -9.20
CA LEU A 343 15.90 7.54 -9.49
C LEU A 343 16.18 9.01 -9.20
N TRP A 344 15.27 9.90 -9.58
CA TRP A 344 15.36 11.33 -9.29
C TRP A 344 15.39 11.60 -7.77
N VAL A 345 14.50 10.98 -6.99
CA VAL A 345 14.48 11.11 -5.52
C VAL A 345 15.80 10.63 -4.89
N ALA A 346 16.41 9.58 -5.45
CA ALA A 346 17.69 9.08 -4.99
C ALA A 346 18.86 10.06 -5.25
N GLN A 347 18.77 10.87 -6.32
CA GLN A 347 19.80 11.86 -6.69
C GLN A 347 19.72 13.16 -5.90
N ILE A 348 18.52 13.69 -5.67
CA ILE A 348 18.32 14.99 -4.99
C ILE A 348 18.57 14.97 -3.49
N THR A 349 18.81 13.78 -2.91
CA THR A 349 19.04 13.67 -1.48
C THR A 349 20.51 13.37 -1.22
N PRO A 350 21.26 14.24 -0.50
CA PRO A 350 22.71 14.11 -0.38
C PRO A 350 23.12 12.72 0.12
N VAL A 351 24.06 12.14 -0.61
CA VAL A 351 24.77 10.89 -0.29
C VAL A 351 25.71 11.19 0.88
N GLY A 352 25.17 11.41 2.07
CA GLY A 352 25.94 11.53 3.31
C GLY A 352 26.17 10.20 4.03
N LEU A 353 25.92 9.07 3.36
CA LEU A 353 25.90 7.73 3.99
C LEU A 353 26.64 6.64 3.18
N ALA A 354 27.37 7.01 2.13
CA ALA A 354 28.24 6.07 1.41
C ALA A 354 29.71 6.49 1.58
N ALA A 355 30.45 5.67 2.34
CA ALA A 355 31.91 5.58 2.39
C ALA A 355 32.70 6.80 2.91
N GLN A 356 33.04 6.78 4.20
CA GLN A 356 34.43 7.07 4.57
C GLN A 356 35.16 5.71 4.63
N PRO A 357 36.12 5.43 3.73
CA PRO A 357 37.07 4.37 3.99
C PRO A 357 37.93 4.81 5.19
N ASN A 358 37.98 3.96 6.22
CA ASN A 358 38.97 4.01 7.28
C ASN A 358 40.35 4.36 6.69
N ARG A 359 40.82 5.61 6.84
CA ARG A 359 42.25 5.88 6.91
C ARG A 359 42.67 5.50 8.32
N LEU A 360 42.86 4.20 8.55
CA LEU A 360 43.72 3.76 9.63
C LEU A 360 45.14 4.17 9.24
N GLY A 361 45.72 5.07 10.02
CA GLY A 361 47.09 5.51 9.86
C GLY A 361 48.05 4.32 9.97
N CYS A 362 48.83 4.09 8.92
CA CYS A 362 50.11 3.43 9.05
C CYS A 362 51.07 4.40 9.72
N SER A 363 51.53 4.06 10.93
CA SER A 363 52.83 4.48 11.43
C SER A 363 53.75 3.26 11.31
N PRO A 364 54.82 3.31 10.51
CA PRO A 364 55.92 2.36 10.65
C PRO A 364 56.93 2.90 11.67
N LYS A 365 57.29 2.02 12.61
CA LYS A 365 58.63 2.02 13.20
C LYS A 365 59.64 1.58 12.14
#